data_AF-A0A2G9SDG3-F1
#
_entry.id   AF-A0A2G9SDG3-F1
#
_cell.length_a   1.000
_cell.length_b   1.000
_cell.length_c   1.000
_cell.angle_alpha   90.00
_cell.angle_beta   90.00
_cell.angle_gamma   90.00
#
_symmetry.space_group_name_H-M   'P 1'
#
loop_
_entity.id
_entity.type
_entity.pdbx_description
1 polymer ?
#
loop_
_entity_poly.entity_id
_entity_poly.type
_entity_poly.pdbx_seq_one_letter_code
_entity_poly.pdbx_strand_id
1 'polypeptide(L)'
;MLGATQGPVPIIRVFGITADGNSVFCHIHGFAPYFYVPCQTDMYGYHGKRSIPFLKITMALPRLIAPAKRLLEQGLRFGTFPTQCYQAYEANIDFEIRFMVDNDIVGCNWIELPAGKYRIRKESQVDDQTKDNAIKVSLAQLEVDVSWADLKSHPAEGEWQKIAPLRVLSFDIECAGRKGVFPEPDKDPVIQIANMVLRQGEKDPFIRNVFTLNTCSSIVGSQVLCFEKEDALLKAWAEFVRIIDPDIITGYNIQNFDLPYLINRAQCLKVSTFPFLGRIRSMKSVIRDSSFQSKQMGRRENKVINTEGRVQFDLLQVLLDGHCTVINYCFVNGKPF
;
A
#
# COMPACT_ATOMS: atom_id res chain seq x y z
N MET A 1 -9.66 -17.78 -22.01
CA MET A 1 -9.17 -17.35 -20.68
C MET A 1 -9.38 -18.48 -19.69
N LEU A 2 -8.32 -18.96 -19.05
CA LEU A 2 -8.43 -19.83 -17.88
C LEU A 2 -8.73 -18.92 -16.68
N GLY A 3 -10.02 -18.76 -16.36
CA GLY A 3 -10.51 -17.90 -15.28
C GLY A 3 -12.03 -17.94 -15.20
N ALA A 4 -12.61 -17.69 -14.02
CA ALA A 4 -14.06 -17.73 -13.85
C ALA A 4 -14.74 -16.66 -14.72
N THR A 5 -15.66 -17.10 -15.59
CA THR A 5 -16.46 -16.23 -16.49
C THR A 5 -17.72 -15.70 -15.82
N GLN A 6 -18.05 -16.21 -14.64
CA GLN A 6 -19.18 -15.81 -13.81
C GLN A 6 -18.78 -15.84 -12.33
N GLY A 7 -19.25 -14.86 -11.56
CA GLY A 7 -18.96 -14.74 -10.12
C GLY A 7 -17.79 -13.80 -9.79
N PRO A 8 -17.46 -13.61 -8.50
CA PRO A 8 -16.36 -12.76 -8.08
C PRO A 8 -15.03 -13.34 -8.57
N VAL A 9 -14.27 -12.53 -9.30
CA VAL A 9 -12.92 -12.87 -9.79
C VAL A 9 -11.87 -12.10 -9.00
N PRO A 10 -10.72 -12.72 -8.67
CA PRO A 10 -9.60 -11.99 -8.09
C PRO A 10 -9.02 -11.03 -9.13
N ILE A 11 -8.77 -9.80 -8.70
CA ILE A 11 -8.14 -8.75 -9.51
C ILE A 11 -6.91 -8.29 -8.75
N ILE A 12 -5.76 -8.29 -9.42
CA ILE A 12 -4.53 -7.74 -8.87
C ILE A 12 -4.47 -6.26 -9.18
N ARG A 13 -4.17 -5.46 -8.17
CA ARG A 13 -4.20 -4.01 -8.21
C ARG A 13 -2.79 -3.48 -8.05
N VAL A 14 -2.28 -2.82 -9.09
CA VAL A 14 -0.92 -2.29 -9.11
C VAL A 14 -0.98 -0.77 -9.21
N PHE A 15 -0.29 -0.09 -8.31
CA PHE A 15 -0.05 1.34 -8.39
C PHE A 15 1.36 1.58 -8.89
N GLY A 16 1.54 2.62 -9.70
CA GLY A 16 2.85 2.99 -10.22
C GLY A 16 2.86 4.39 -10.79
N ILE A 17 3.99 4.75 -11.39
CA ILE A 17 4.21 6.03 -12.04
C ILE A 17 4.87 5.77 -13.39
N THR A 18 4.49 6.53 -14.41
CA THR A 18 5.21 6.55 -15.69
C THR A 18 6.55 7.27 -15.57
N ALA A 19 7.42 7.11 -16.57
CA ALA A 19 8.67 7.88 -16.67
C ALA A 19 8.44 9.40 -16.64
N ASP A 20 7.32 9.87 -17.19
CA ASP A 20 6.92 11.29 -17.19
C ASP A 20 6.29 11.78 -15.87
N GLY A 21 6.19 10.92 -14.85
CA GLY A 21 5.63 11.32 -13.55
C GLY A 21 4.11 11.29 -13.45
N ASN A 22 3.42 10.55 -14.33
CA ASN A 22 1.98 10.36 -14.25
C ASN A 22 1.62 9.18 -13.34
N SER A 23 0.69 9.36 -12.40
CA SER A 23 0.24 8.27 -11.53
C SER A 23 -0.69 7.30 -12.28
N VAL A 24 -0.46 6.00 -12.10
CA VAL A 24 -1.14 4.90 -12.78
C VAL A 24 -1.75 3.96 -11.76
N PHE A 25 -3.01 3.56 -11.99
CA PHE A 25 -3.67 2.48 -11.28
C PHE A 25 -4.11 1.39 -12.26
N CYS A 26 -3.47 0.23 -12.22
CA CYS A 26 -3.69 -0.87 -13.13
C CYS A 26 -4.44 -2.02 -12.45
N HIS A 27 -5.56 -2.41 -13.05
CA HIS A 27 -6.34 -3.60 -12.69
C HIS A 27 -5.94 -4.74 -13.62
N ILE A 28 -5.34 -5.78 -13.04
CA ILE A 28 -4.85 -6.96 -13.77
C ILE A 28 -5.83 -8.11 -13.57
N HIS A 29 -6.35 -8.63 -14.69
CA HIS A 29 -7.45 -9.61 -14.71
C HIS A 29 -7.01 -10.98 -15.20
N GLY A 30 -7.70 -12.01 -14.72
CA GLY A 30 -7.65 -13.37 -15.27
C GLY A 30 -6.58 -14.29 -14.68
N PHE A 31 -5.86 -13.85 -13.64
CA PHE A 31 -4.92 -14.70 -12.90
C PHE A 31 -5.68 -15.47 -11.81
N ALA A 32 -5.51 -16.80 -11.76
CA ALA A 32 -6.24 -17.65 -10.83
C ALA A 32 -5.28 -18.24 -9.78
N PRO A 33 -5.66 -18.27 -8.49
CA PRO A 33 -4.87 -18.90 -7.44
C PRO A 33 -4.83 -20.42 -7.63
N TYR A 34 -3.70 -21.04 -7.29
CA TYR A 34 -3.53 -22.49 -7.43
C TYR A 34 -2.51 -23.04 -6.44
N PHE A 35 -2.52 -24.36 -6.27
CA PHE A 35 -1.49 -25.13 -5.55
C PHE A 35 -1.32 -26.51 -6.20
N TYR A 36 -0.34 -27.29 -5.74
CA TYR A 36 0.00 -28.58 -6.34
C TYR A 36 -0.24 -29.76 -5.39
N VAL A 37 -0.57 -30.91 -5.98
CA VAL A 37 -0.72 -32.18 -5.26
C VAL A 37 -0.01 -33.28 -6.07
N PRO A 38 0.86 -34.10 -5.47
CA PRO A 38 1.53 -35.18 -6.18
C PRO A 38 0.55 -36.32 -6.47
N CYS A 39 0.69 -36.96 -7.63
CA CYS A 39 -0.10 -38.15 -7.96
C CYS A 39 0.44 -39.42 -7.28
N GLN A 40 1.62 -39.36 -6.67
CA GLN A 40 2.29 -40.46 -6.00
C GLN A 40 2.63 -40.06 -4.55
N THR A 41 2.62 -41.04 -3.65
CA THR A 41 2.72 -40.81 -2.20
C THR A 41 4.14 -40.61 -1.67
N ASP A 42 5.17 -41.01 -2.41
CA ASP A 42 6.55 -40.99 -1.92
C ASP A 42 7.42 -39.99 -2.70
N MET A 43 7.72 -38.86 -2.05
CA MET A 43 8.53 -37.76 -2.59
C MET A 43 9.78 -37.47 -1.74
N TYR A 44 9.89 -38.07 -0.56
CA TYR A 44 10.98 -37.75 0.38
C TYR A 44 12.25 -38.49 -0.02
N GLY A 45 13.24 -37.74 -0.48
CA GLY A 45 14.57 -38.24 -0.82
C GLY A 45 15.00 -37.87 -2.23
N TYR A 46 16.24 -38.21 -2.58
CA TYR A 46 16.74 -38.03 -3.93
C TYR A 46 16.29 -39.20 -4.81
N HIS A 47 15.34 -38.95 -5.71
CA HIS A 47 14.82 -39.95 -6.65
C HIS A 47 15.50 -39.90 -8.04
N GLY A 48 16.69 -39.28 -8.12
CA GLY A 48 17.37 -39.02 -9.41
C GLY A 48 16.75 -37.85 -10.18
N LYS A 49 17.07 -37.74 -11.48
CA LYS A 49 16.49 -36.73 -12.39
C LYS A 49 15.10 -37.11 -12.92
N ARG A 50 14.32 -37.89 -12.16
CA ARG A 50 12.99 -38.35 -12.58
C ARG A 50 11.95 -37.28 -12.24
N SER A 51 11.13 -36.90 -13.21
CA SER A 51 9.98 -36.03 -12.99
C SER A 51 8.81 -36.84 -12.40
N ILE A 52 8.24 -36.34 -11.31
CA ILE A 52 7.05 -36.92 -10.68
C ILE A 52 5.83 -36.12 -11.16
N PRO A 53 4.72 -36.77 -11.55
CA PRO A 53 3.51 -36.06 -11.98
C PRO A 53 2.81 -35.38 -10.79
N PHE A 54 2.40 -34.13 -11.01
CA PHE A 54 1.58 -33.34 -10.08
C PHE A 54 0.29 -32.89 -10.75
N LEU A 55 -0.78 -32.81 -9.95
CA LEU A 55 -2.01 -32.11 -10.30
C LEU A 55 -1.88 -30.65 -9.86
N LYS A 56 -2.10 -29.72 -10.81
CA LYS A 56 -2.27 -28.30 -10.52
C LYS A 56 -3.74 -28.04 -10.23
N ILE A 57 -4.07 -27.73 -8.98
CA ILE A 57 -5.45 -27.47 -8.56
C ILE A 57 -5.67 -25.96 -8.51
N THR A 58 -6.48 -25.44 -9.44
CA THR A 58 -6.84 -24.02 -9.52
C THR A 58 -8.09 -23.71 -8.72
N MET A 59 -8.09 -22.62 -7.96
CA MET A 59 -9.21 -22.14 -7.16
C MET A 59 -9.81 -20.87 -7.77
N ALA A 60 -11.10 -20.63 -7.51
CA ALA A 60 -11.76 -19.41 -7.97
C ALA A 60 -11.30 -18.16 -7.19
N LEU A 61 -11.00 -18.29 -5.90
CA LEU A 61 -10.64 -17.18 -5.00
C LEU A 61 -9.46 -17.57 -4.10
N PRO A 62 -8.53 -16.64 -3.78
CA PRO A 62 -7.36 -16.96 -2.95
C PRO A 62 -7.74 -17.52 -1.57
N ARG A 63 -8.77 -16.96 -0.94
CA ARG A 63 -9.30 -17.42 0.36
C ARG A 63 -9.78 -18.88 0.38
N LEU A 64 -9.99 -19.49 -0.79
CA LEU A 64 -10.42 -20.89 -0.90
C LEU A 64 -9.25 -21.88 -0.86
N ILE A 65 -7.99 -21.43 -0.99
CA ILE A 65 -6.82 -22.33 -0.90
C ILE A 65 -6.74 -22.99 0.48
N ALA A 66 -6.86 -22.22 1.57
CA ALA A 66 -6.76 -22.76 2.93
C ALA A 66 -7.80 -23.85 3.25
N PRO A 67 -9.12 -23.66 3.01
CA PRO A 67 -10.09 -24.73 3.22
C PRO A 67 -9.92 -25.91 2.25
N ALA A 68 -9.57 -25.67 0.97
CA ALA A 68 -9.34 -26.74 0.00
C ALA A 68 -8.15 -27.63 0.41
N LYS A 69 -7.04 -27.01 0.82
CA LYS A 69 -5.88 -27.70 1.41
C LYS A 69 -6.29 -28.57 2.60
N ARG A 70 -7.03 -27.98 3.56
CA ARG A 70 -7.46 -28.70 4.77
C ARG A 70 -8.30 -29.94 4.43
N LEU A 71 -9.24 -29.82 3.49
CA LEU A 71 -10.08 -30.94 3.07
C LEU A 71 -9.27 -32.04 2.37
N LEU A 72 -8.29 -31.67 1.55
CA LEU A 72 -7.40 -32.62 0.88
C LEU A 72 -6.51 -33.38 1.87
N GLU A 73 -5.99 -32.69 2.89
CA GLU A 73 -5.11 -33.29 3.90
C GLU A 73 -5.88 -34.14 4.93
N GLN A 74 -7.12 -33.76 5.26
CA GLN A 74 -8.00 -34.54 6.14
C GLN A 74 -8.59 -35.78 5.45
N GLY A 75 -8.67 -35.74 4.12
CA GLY A 75 -9.03 -36.87 3.29
C GLY A 75 -10.35 -36.69 2.54
N LEU A 76 -10.36 -37.15 1.30
CA LEU A 76 -11.52 -37.15 0.42
C LEU A 76 -12.05 -38.57 0.24
N ARG A 77 -13.38 -38.72 0.33
CA ARG A 77 -14.07 -39.98 0.07
C ARG A 77 -14.69 -39.96 -1.32
N PHE A 78 -14.21 -40.83 -2.19
CA PHE A 78 -14.70 -40.97 -3.56
C PHE A 78 -15.53 -42.26 -3.69
N GLY A 79 -16.84 -42.16 -3.53
CA GLY A 79 -17.75 -43.30 -3.68
C GLY A 79 -17.39 -44.48 -2.76
N THR A 80 -17.04 -45.61 -3.38
CA THR A 80 -16.67 -46.86 -2.70
C THR A 80 -15.18 -46.96 -2.35
N PHE A 81 -14.34 -46.03 -2.82
CA PHE A 81 -12.91 -46.05 -2.51
C PHE A 81 -12.64 -45.64 -1.05
N PRO A 82 -11.56 -46.16 -0.43
CA PRO A 82 -11.08 -45.67 0.86
C PRO A 82 -10.84 -44.17 0.83
N THR A 83 -10.95 -43.53 1.99
CA THR A 83 -10.56 -42.12 2.15
C THR A 83 -9.11 -41.94 1.73
N GLN A 84 -8.87 -41.05 0.77
CA GLN A 84 -7.55 -40.73 0.27
C GLN A 84 -7.13 -39.35 0.79
N CYS A 85 -5.97 -39.28 1.41
CA CYS A 85 -5.38 -38.03 1.88
C CYS A 85 -4.25 -37.61 0.94
N TYR A 86 -4.19 -36.31 0.66
CA TYR A 86 -3.21 -35.74 -0.25
C TYR A 86 -2.48 -34.57 0.41
N GLN A 87 -1.16 -34.57 0.33
CA GLN A 87 -0.34 -33.46 0.81
C GLN A 87 -0.33 -32.34 -0.23
N ALA A 88 -0.67 -31.11 0.19
CA ALA A 88 -0.63 -29.95 -0.67
C ALA A 88 0.77 -29.29 -0.66
N TYR A 89 1.26 -28.94 -1.84
CA TYR A 89 2.51 -28.23 -2.06
C TYR A 89 2.24 -26.82 -2.54
N GLU A 90 3.09 -25.88 -2.11
CA GLU A 90 3.02 -24.47 -2.49
C GLU A 90 1.67 -23.77 -2.19
N ALA A 91 0.86 -24.36 -1.32
CA ALA A 91 -0.45 -23.84 -0.92
C ALA A 91 -0.39 -22.69 0.11
N ASN A 92 0.81 -22.32 0.57
CA ASN A 92 1.03 -21.27 1.57
C ASN A 92 1.85 -20.09 1.00
N ILE A 93 1.68 -19.82 -0.29
CA ILE A 93 2.27 -18.66 -0.96
C ILE A 93 1.16 -17.66 -1.21
N ASP A 94 1.37 -16.41 -0.78
CA ASP A 94 0.41 -15.33 -0.97
C ASP A 94 0.14 -15.09 -2.46
N PHE A 95 -1.10 -14.70 -2.77
CA PHE A 95 -1.57 -14.62 -4.16
C PHE A 95 -0.79 -13.59 -4.99
N GLU A 96 -0.42 -12.48 -4.37
CA GLU A 96 0.38 -11.41 -4.96
C GLU A 96 1.82 -11.88 -5.21
N ILE A 97 2.43 -12.56 -4.24
CA ILE A 97 3.79 -13.13 -4.38
C ILE A 97 3.81 -14.19 -5.47
N ARG A 98 2.78 -15.06 -5.51
CA ARG A 98 2.62 -16.04 -6.59
C ARG A 98 2.55 -15.37 -7.95
N PHE A 99 1.73 -14.33 -8.08
CA PHE A 99 1.60 -13.60 -9.34
C PHE A 99 2.93 -12.97 -9.76
N MET A 100 3.66 -12.38 -8.80
CA MET A 100 4.97 -11.79 -9.04
C MET A 100 5.98 -12.82 -9.56
N VAL A 101 6.08 -13.97 -8.90
CA VAL A 101 6.98 -15.06 -9.30
C VAL A 101 6.62 -15.62 -10.68
N ASP A 102 5.33 -15.88 -10.94
CA ASP A 102 4.86 -16.48 -12.20
C ASP A 102 5.07 -15.58 -13.43
N ASN A 103 5.22 -14.27 -13.23
CA ASN A 103 5.33 -13.26 -14.30
C ASN A 103 6.68 -12.52 -14.26
N ASP A 104 7.67 -13.05 -13.52
CA ASP A 104 8.99 -12.45 -13.36
C ASP A 104 8.93 -10.96 -12.93
N ILE A 105 7.96 -10.60 -12.09
CA ILE A 105 7.80 -9.25 -11.55
C ILE A 105 8.45 -9.17 -10.18
N VAL A 106 9.37 -8.21 -10.02
CA VAL A 106 9.99 -7.89 -8.74
C VAL A 106 9.41 -6.61 -8.13
N GLY A 107 9.83 -6.25 -6.90
CA GLY A 107 9.47 -4.96 -6.32
C GLY A 107 10.12 -3.80 -7.08
N CYS A 108 9.42 -2.66 -7.17
CA CYS A 108 9.88 -1.45 -7.88
C CYS A 108 10.26 -1.70 -9.35
N ASN A 109 9.52 -2.57 -10.03
CA ASN A 109 9.82 -3.01 -11.38
C ASN A 109 9.18 -2.14 -12.49
N TRP A 110 9.81 -2.08 -13.65
CA TRP A 110 9.19 -1.47 -14.84
C TRP A 110 8.27 -2.47 -15.53
N ILE A 111 7.01 -2.07 -15.72
CA ILE A 111 5.98 -2.86 -16.39
C ILE A 111 5.50 -2.09 -17.62
N GLU A 112 5.47 -2.77 -18.77
CA GLU A 112 4.92 -2.24 -20.02
C GLU A 112 3.55 -2.84 -20.30
N LEU A 113 2.61 -1.97 -20.69
CA LEU A 113 1.30 -2.37 -21.21
C LEU A 113 1.30 -2.12 -22.73
N PRO A 114 1.35 -3.17 -23.58
CA PRO A 114 1.43 -2.98 -25.02
C PRO A 114 0.20 -2.26 -25.60
N ALA A 115 0.41 -1.46 -26.65
CA ALA A 115 -0.67 -0.74 -27.32
C ALA A 115 -1.79 -1.69 -27.78
N GLY A 116 -3.05 -1.32 -27.53
CA GLY A 116 -4.23 -2.12 -27.88
C GLY A 116 -4.49 -3.32 -26.94
N LYS A 117 -3.66 -3.54 -25.91
CA LYS A 117 -3.84 -4.63 -24.93
C LYS A 117 -4.45 -4.20 -23.61
N TYR A 118 -4.59 -2.90 -23.38
CA TYR A 118 -5.21 -2.35 -22.18
C TYR A 118 -6.41 -1.48 -22.53
N ARG A 119 -7.31 -1.31 -21.56
CA ARG A 119 -8.48 -0.43 -21.67
C ARG A 119 -8.40 0.65 -20.59
N ILE A 120 -8.50 1.91 -20.99
CA ILE A 120 -8.53 3.04 -20.05
C ILE A 120 -9.93 3.14 -19.43
N ARG A 121 -10.00 3.25 -18.10
CA ARG A 121 -11.22 3.53 -17.35
C ARG A 121 -11.55 5.02 -17.41
N LYS A 122 -12.83 5.35 -17.53
CA LYS A 122 -13.31 6.73 -17.65
C LYS A 122 -13.74 7.27 -16.28
N GLU A 123 -13.63 8.58 -16.09
CA GLU A 123 -14.24 9.25 -14.93
C GLU A 123 -15.76 9.02 -14.94
N SER A 124 -16.35 8.85 -13.75
CA SER A 124 -17.79 8.76 -13.60
C SER A 124 -18.43 10.07 -14.06
N GLN A 125 -19.36 10.01 -15.02
CA GLN A 125 -20.30 11.11 -15.20
C GLN A 125 -21.31 11.07 -14.04
N VAL A 126 -21.82 12.24 -13.65
CA VAL A 126 -22.50 12.49 -12.37
C VAL A 126 -23.81 11.69 -12.17
N ASP A 127 -24.33 11.00 -13.20
CA ASP A 127 -25.63 10.29 -13.13
C ASP A 127 -25.61 8.81 -13.54
N ASP A 128 -24.45 8.20 -13.83
CA ASP A 128 -24.42 6.81 -14.28
C ASP A 128 -24.23 5.82 -13.11
N GLN A 129 -25.35 5.36 -12.54
CA GLN A 129 -25.39 4.22 -11.60
C GLN A 129 -25.25 2.86 -12.30
N THR A 130 -24.51 2.80 -13.42
CA THR A 130 -24.21 1.52 -14.04
C THR A 130 -23.07 0.85 -13.26
N LYS A 131 -23.28 -0.42 -12.87
CA LYS A 131 -22.22 -1.30 -12.31
C LYS A 131 -21.22 -1.69 -13.40
N ASP A 132 -20.69 -0.74 -14.14
CA ASP A 132 -19.67 -1.00 -15.13
C ASP A 132 -18.29 -0.93 -14.46
N ASN A 133 -17.51 -1.99 -14.65
CA ASN A 133 -16.10 -2.03 -14.29
C ASN A 133 -15.27 -1.05 -15.13
N ALA A 134 -15.88 -0.22 -15.98
CA ALA A 134 -15.21 0.80 -16.78
C ALA A 134 -15.04 2.17 -16.07
N ILE A 135 -15.61 2.36 -14.88
CA ILE A 135 -15.53 3.62 -14.13
C ILE A 135 -14.29 3.65 -13.23
N LYS A 136 -13.62 4.82 -13.18
CA LYS A 136 -12.49 5.08 -12.29
C LYS A 136 -12.90 5.04 -10.83
N VAL A 137 -12.15 4.29 -10.02
CA VAL A 137 -12.34 4.21 -8.55
C VAL A 137 -11.20 4.87 -7.78
N SER A 138 -10.13 5.28 -8.48
CA SER A 138 -8.95 5.89 -7.89
C SER A 138 -8.81 7.38 -8.21
N LEU A 139 -7.88 8.04 -7.51
CA LEU A 139 -7.42 9.41 -7.78
C LEU A 139 -6.25 9.44 -8.77
N ALA A 140 -5.75 8.28 -9.25
CA ALA A 140 -4.64 8.24 -10.19
C ALA A 140 -5.02 8.92 -11.51
N GLN A 141 -4.05 9.50 -12.20
CA GLN A 141 -4.29 10.17 -13.48
C GLN A 141 -4.75 9.17 -14.54
N LEU A 142 -4.02 8.05 -14.65
CA LEU A 142 -4.34 6.94 -15.55
C LEU A 142 -4.88 5.77 -14.74
N GLU A 143 -6.03 5.24 -15.15
CA GLU A 143 -6.56 4.00 -14.57
C GLU A 143 -6.94 3.06 -15.70
N VAL A 144 -6.44 1.82 -15.64
CA VAL A 144 -6.47 0.90 -16.78
C VAL A 144 -6.83 -0.52 -16.35
N ASP A 145 -7.46 -1.27 -17.26
CA ASP A 145 -7.66 -2.71 -17.18
C ASP A 145 -6.75 -3.41 -18.18
N VAL A 146 -6.10 -4.49 -17.76
CA VAL A 146 -5.27 -5.35 -18.64
C VAL A 146 -5.41 -6.82 -18.25
N SER A 147 -5.22 -7.74 -19.21
CA SER A 147 -5.08 -9.16 -18.87
C SER A 147 -3.70 -9.44 -18.29
N TRP A 148 -3.62 -10.34 -17.32
CA TRP A 148 -2.34 -10.79 -16.77
C TRP A 148 -1.38 -11.33 -17.85
N ALA A 149 -1.92 -11.91 -18.92
CA ALA A 149 -1.13 -12.50 -20.01
C ALA A 149 -0.57 -11.48 -21.01
N ASP A 150 -1.03 -10.22 -20.96
CA ASP A 150 -0.63 -9.20 -21.93
C ASP A 150 0.41 -8.21 -21.37
N LEU A 151 0.65 -8.19 -20.05
CA LEU A 151 1.66 -7.33 -19.44
C LEU A 151 3.07 -7.85 -19.72
N LYS A 152 4.03 -6.94 -19.81
CA LYS A 152 5.45 -7.29 -19.92
C LYS A 152 6.19 -6.77 -18.70
N SER A 153 6.86 -7.69 -18.01
CA SER A 153 7.84 -7.37 -16.97
C SER A 153 9.19 -7.12 -17.64
N HIS A 154 9.87 -6.04 -17.27
CA HIS A 154 11.24 -5.77 -17.72
C HIS A 154 12.21 -6.01 -16.56
N PRO A 155 13.29 -6.80 -16.73
CA PRO A 155 14.28 -6.96 -15.68
C PRO A 155 14.96 -5.62 -15.36
N ALA A 156 15.35 -5.41 -14.10
CA ALA A 156 16.00 -4.18 -13.62
C ALA A 156 17.47 -4.08 -14.10
N GLU A 157 17.66 -4.06 -15.41
CA GLU A 157 18.95 -4.04 -16.10
C GLU A 157 18.96 -2.98 -17.21
N GLY A 158 20.13 -2.41 -17.48
CA GLY A 158 20.30 -1.40 -18.52
C GLY A 158 19.37 -0.20 -18.35
N GLU A 159 18.58 0.11 -19.38
CA GLU A 159 17.64 1.24 -19.38
C GLU A 159 16.55 1.15 -18.30
N TRP A 160 16.24 -0.06 -17.81
CA TRP A 160 15.22 -0.33 -16.80
C TRP A 160 15.74 -0.28 -15.37
N GLN A 161 17.01 0.12 -15.16
CA GLN A 161 17.53 0.43 -13.81
C GLN A 161 17.12 1.82 -13.31
N LYS A 162 16.52 2.64 -14.18
CA LYS A 162 16.10 3.99 -13.84
C LYS A 162 15.00 3.98 -12.77
N ILE A 163 14.99 4.99 -11.93
CA ILE A 163 13.95 5.20 -10.92
C ILE A 163 12.99 6.28 -11.48
N ALA A 164 11.68 6.02 -11.41
CA ALA A 164 10.66 7.00 -11.78
C ALA A 164 10.75 8.26 -10.88
N PRO A 165 10.28 9.43 -11.33
CA PRO A 165 10.32 10.67 -10.55
C PRO A 165 9.24 10.67 -9.43
N LEU A 166 9.42 9.81 -8.42
CA LEU A 166 8.52 9.65 -7.27
C LEU A 166 8.33 10.99 -6.54
N ARG A 167 7.11 11.28 -6.09
CA ARG A 167 6.82 12.42 -5.20
C ARG A 167 6.93 11.95 -3.75
N VAL A 168 7.87 12.55 -3.01
CA VAL A 168 8.11 12.25 -1.60
C VAL A 168 7.58 13.40 -0.75
N LEU A 169 6.55 13.14 0.04
CA LEU A 169 6.02 14.06 1.04
C LEU A 169 6.64 13.75 2.39
N SER A 170 7.36 14.70 2.97
CA SER A 170 7.72 14.70 4.39
C SER A 170 6.85 15.69 5.14
N PHE A 171 6.33 15.30 6.30
CA PHE A 171 5.52 16.18 7.14
C PHE A 171 5.77 15.95 8.64
N ASP A 172 5.40 16.94 9.43
CA ASP A 172 5.51 16.99 10.89
C ASP A 172 4.35 17.84 11.45
N ILE A 173 3.83 17.48 12.63
CA ILE A 173 2.71 18.20 13.28
C ILE A 173 3.12 18.81 14.61
N GLU A 174 2.47 19.92 14.95
CA GLU A 174 2.57 20.51 16.28
C GLU A 174 1.19 20.56 16.94
N CYS A 175 1.13 20.16 18.20
CA CYS A 175 -0.09 20.11 19.00
C CYS A 175 0.05 21.01 20.24
N ALA A 176 -0.99 21.77 20.57
CA ALA A 176 -1.01 22.58 21.79
C ALA A 176 -1.52 21.75 22.99
N GLY A 177 -0.60 21.07 23.67
CA GLY A 177 -0.90 20.24 24.84
C GLY A 177 -1.06 21.01 26.15
N ARG A 178 -1.70 20.37 27.13
CA ARG A 178 -1.76 20.84 28.53
C ARG A 178 -0.43 20.62 29.26
N LYS A 179 -0.10 21.51 30.19
CA LYS A 179 1.16 21.47 30.94
C LYS A 179 1.35 20.12 31.66
N GLY A 180 2.45 19.43 31.36
CA GLY A 180 2.83 18.17 31.99
C GLY A 180 2.06 16.94 31.51
N VAL A 181 1.21 17.08 30.49
CA VAL A 181 0.40 15.99 29.93
C VAL A 181 0.79 15.80 28.47
N PHE A 182 1.00 14.54 28.06
CA PHE A 182 1.24 14.23 26.66
C PHE A 182 -0.04 14.53 25.86
N PRO A 183 0.04 15.11 24.65
CA PRO A 183 -1.13 15.49 23.87
C PRO A 183 -2.12 14.33 23.67
N GLU A 184 -3.39 14.59 23.94
CA GLU A 184 -4.51 13.65 23.74
C GLU A 184 -5.42 14.18 22.61
N PRO A 185 -5.68 13.39 21.54
CA PRO A 185 -6.43 13.86 20.37
C PRO A 185 -7.83 14.41 20.65
N ASP A 186 -8.48 13.96 21.71
CA ASP A 186 -9.82 14.42 22.11
C ASP A 186 -9.81 15.79 22.82
N LYS A 187 -8.64 16.25 23.30
CA LYS A 187 -8.52 17.47 24.12
C LYS A 187 -7.60 18.51 23.48
N ASP A 188 -6.46 18.08 22.97
CA ASP A 188 -5.36 18.97 22.61
C ASP A 188 -5.34 19.19 21.07
N PRO A 189 -5.49 20.44 20.59
CA PRO A 189 -5.65 20.71 19.16
C PRO A 189 -4.34 20.61 18.38
N VAL A 190 -4.45 20.23 17.11
CA VAL A 190 -3.38 20.38 16.12
C VAL A 190 -3.33 21.86 15.71
N ILE A 191 -2.17 22.48 15.88
CA ILE A 191 -1.97 23.91 15.62
C ILE A 191 -1.13 24.17 14.38
N GLN A 192 -0.23 23.26 14.00
CA GLN A 192 0.56 23.41 12.78
C GLN A 192 0.79 22.06 12.10
N ILE A 193 0.86 22.05 10.77
CA ILE A 193 1.32 20.92 9.96
C ILE A 193 2.28 21.46 8.90
N ALA A 194 3.56 21.12 9.03
CA ALA A 194 4.60 21.51 8.08
C ALA A 194 4.78 20.42 7.03
N ASN A 195 4.99 20.80 5.76
CA ASN A 195 5.19 19.85 4.67
C ASN A 195 6.33 20.29 3.75
N MET A 196 7.11 19.30 3.32
CA MET A 196 8.05 19.41 2.22
C MET A 196 7.76 18.32 1.18
N VAL A 197 7.68 18.71 -0.09
CA VAL A 197 7.50 17.76 -1.20
C VAL A 197 8.67 17.87 -2.17
N LEU A 198 9.33 16.75 -2.37
CA LEU A 198 10.47 16.59 -3.27
C LEU A 198 10.10 15.61 -4.40
N ARG A 199 10.60 15.85 -5.61
CA ARG A 199 10.60 14.82 -6.65
C ARG A 199 11.94 14.08 -6.63
N GLN A 200 11.89 12.75 -6.69
CA GLN A 200 13.07 11.92 -6.70
C GLN A 200 14.03 12.35 -7.83
N GLY A 201 15.29 12.61 -7.46
CA GLY A 201 16.33 13.08 -8.39
C GLY A 201 16.48 14.61 -8.45
N GLU A 202 15.52 15.39 -7.96
CA GLU A 202 15.69 16.84 -7.78
C GLU A 202 16.48 17.13 -6.49
N LYS A 203 17.22 18.25 -6.47
CA LYS A 203 18.01 18.66 -5.30
C LYS A 203 17.17 19.36 -4.24
N ASP A 204 16.21 20.16 -4.67
CA ASP A 204 15.42 21.04 -3.83
C ASP A 204 13.95 20.63 -3.86
N PRO A 205 13.24 20.64 -2.72
CA PRO A 205 11.80 20.41 -2.71
C PRO A 205 11.07 21.53 -3.47
N PHE A 206 10.09 21.13 -4.28
CA PHE A 206 9.28 22.05 -5.08
C PHE A 206 8.07 22.61 -4.32
N ILE A 207 7.72 22.01 -3.18
CA ILE A 207 6.73 22.55 -2.24
C ILE A 207 7.36 22.63 -0.85
N ARG A 208 7.26 23.80 -0.24
CA ARG A 208 7.51 24.05 1.17
C ARG A 208 6.31 24.84 1.70
N ASN A 209 5.51 24.24 2.56
CA ASN A 209 4.37 24.94 3.15
C ASN A 209 4.16 24.58 4.61
N VAL A 210 3.42 25.43 5.30
CA VAL A 210 2.98 25.19 6.67
C VAL A 210 1.51 25.59 6.77
N PHE A 211 0.70 24.67 7.27
CA PHE A 211 -0.70 24.89 7.62
C PHE A 211 -0.72 25.31 9.09
N THR A 212 -1.29 26.46 9.41
CA THR A 212 -1.32 26.99 10.79
C THR A 212 -2.74 27.28 11.23
N LEU A 213 -3.04 26.98 12.49
CA LEU A 213 -4.23 27.46 13.16
C LEU A 213 -3.98 28.92 13.59
N ASN A 214 -4.93 29.80 13.28
CA ASN A 214 -4.81 31.24 13.38
C ASN A 214 -3.73 31.81 12.44
N THR A 215 -3.35 33.06 12.70
CA THR A 215 -2.40 33.81 11.89
C THR A 215 -0.95 33.41 12.17
N CYS A 216 -0.13 33.46 11.12
CA CYS A 216 1.31 33.25 11.21
C CYS A 216 2.01 34.27 10.31
N SER A 217 3.21 34.70 10.71
CA SER A 217 4.03 35.61 9.90
C SER A 217 4.54 34.89 8.66
N SER A 218 4.76 35.64 7.57
CA SER A 218 5.35 35.08 6.34
C SER A 218 6.74 34.51 6.60
N ILE A 219 7.01 33.31 6.09
CA ILE A 219 8.32 32.65 6.15
C ILE A 219 8.93 32.69 4.75
N VAL A 220 10.14 33.24 4.63
CA VAL A 220 10.83 33.34 3.33
C VAL A 220 11.03 31.95 2.74
N GLY A 221 10.60 31.75 1.49
CA GLY A 221 10.75 30.48 0.77
C GLY A 221 9.71 29.41 1.11
N SER A 222 8.70 29.72 1.95
CA SER A 222 7.63 28.79 2.32
C SER A 222 6.26 29.44 2.20
N GLN A 223 5.27 28.68 1.72
CA GLN A 223 3.87 29.11 1.70
C GLN A 223 3.25 28.91 3.10
N VAL A 224 2.72 29.99 3.68
CA VAL A 224 2.02 29.94 4.97
C VAL A 224 0.51 29.95 4.72
N LEU A 225 -0.17 28.89 5.13
CA LEU A 225 -1.62 28.70 4.95
C LEU A 225 -2.29 28.79 6.33
N CYS A 226 -2.96 29.91 6.61
CA CYS A 226 -3.60 30.16 7.90
C CYS A 226 -5.09 29.77 7.87
N PHE A 227 -5.57 29.13 8.92
CA PHE A 227 -6.98 28.73 9.07
C PHE A 227 -7.52 29.19 10.43
N GLU A 228 -8.74 29.73 10.47
CA GLU A 228 -9.37 30.16 11.73
C GLU A 228 -9.87 29.00 12.58
N LYS A 229 -10.25 27.89 11.94
CA LYS A 229 -10.78 26.70 12.61
C LYS A 229 -9.97 25.47 12.27
N GLU A 230 -9.79 24.60 13.26
CA GLU A 230 -9.01 23.37 13.13
C GLU A 230 -9.62 22.37 12.14
N ASP A 231 -10.96 22.28 12.06
CA ASP A 231 -11.62 21.39 11.10
C ASP A 231 -11.32 21.80 9.65
N ALA A 232 -11.23 23.11 9.38
CA ALA A 232 -10.84 23.64 8.08
C ALA A 232 -9.36 23.34 7.77
N LEU A 233 -8.47 23.46 8.76
CA LEU A 233 -7.05 23.10 8.63
C LEU A 233 -6.89 21.62 8.25
N LEU A 234 -7.52 20.72 9.01
CA LEU A 234 -7.45 19.28 8.77
C LEU A 234 -8.04 18.91 7.41
N LYS A 235 -9.19 19.48 7.06
CA LYS A 235 -9.82 19.28 5.75
C LYS A 235 -8.89 19.71 4.61
N ALA A 236 -8.28 20.89 4.72
CA ALA A 236 -7.38 21.43 3.72
C ALA A 236 -6.10 20.61 3.59
N TRP A 237 -5.53 20.11 4.70
CA TRP A 237 -4.36 19.23 4.65
C TRP A 237 -4.66 17.88 3.98
N ALA A 238 -5.79 17.25 4.31
CA ALA A 238 -6.21 16.02 3.65
C ALA A 238 -6.45 16.24 2.13
N GLU A 239 -6.98 17.41 1.75
CA GLU A 239 -7.15 17.81 0.36
C GLU A 239 -5.81 18.03 -0.34
N PHE A 240 -4.87 18.70 0.33
CA PHE A 240 -3.50 18.87 -0.15
C PHE A 240 -2.83 17.52 -0.46
N VAL A 241 -2.89 16.54 0.45
CA VAL A 241 -2.34 15.19 0.21
C VAL A 241 -2.96 14.53 -1.03
N ARG A 242 -4.28 14.70 -1.24
CA ARG A 242 -4.96 14.17 -2.43
C ARG A 242 -4.54 14.88 -3.72
N ILE A 243 -4.38 16.20 -3.68
CA ILE A 243 -4.02 17.02 -4.85
C ILE A 243 -2.57 16.79 -5.28
N ILE A 244 -1.63 16.81 -4.33
CA ILE A 244 -0.20 16.63 -4.65
C ILE A 244 0.13 15.19 -5.05
N ASP A 245 -0.71 14.24 -4.59
CA ASP A 245 -0.64 12.82 -4.89
C ASP A 245 0.75 12.19 -4.63
N PRO A 246 1.22 12.16 -3.36
CA PRO A 246 2.56 11.66 -3.05
C PRO A 246 2.63 10.13 -3.19
N ASP A 247 3.75 9.63 -3.68
CA ASP A 247 4.02 8.20 -3.78
C ASP A 247 4.58 7.65 -2.47
N ILE A 248 5.40 8.45 -1.81
CA ILE A 248 5.99 8.15 -0.51
C ILE A 248 5.56 9.22 0.48
N ILE A 249 5.06 8.79 1.64
CA ILE A 249 4.83 9.63 2.82
C ILE A 249 5.89 9.26 3.86
N THR A 250 6.69 10.22 4.27
CA THR A 250 7.80 10.05 5.20
C THR A 250 7.78 11.12 6.30
N GLY A 251 8.64 10.94 7.30
CA GLY A 251 8.73 11.76 8.49
C GLY A 251 9.39 10.97 9.61
N TYR A 252 9.31 11.49 10.83
CA TYR A 252 9.88 10.86 12.02
C TYR A 252 8.77 10.50 13.00
N ASN A 253 8.54 9.21 13.25
CA ASN A 253 7.48 8.71 14.14
C ASN A 253 6.04 8.95 13.64
N ILE A 254 5.87 9.16 12.33
CA ILE A 254 4.57 9.40 11.69
C ILE A 254 3.57 8.26 11.85
N GLN A 255 4.04 7.01 11.95
CA GLN A 255 3.18 5.83 12.06
C GLN A 255 2.58 5.68 13.45
N ASN A 256 3.35 6.02 14.50
CA ASN A 256 2.94 5.82 15.88
C ASN A 256 2.43 7.10 16.56
N PHE A 257 2.72 8.29 16.01
CA PHE A 257 2.24 9.56 16.53
C PHE A 257 1.41 10.34 15.51
N ASP A 258 2.02 10.94 14.47
CA ASP A 258 1.37 11.97 13.66
C ASP A 258 0.08 11.51 12.96
N LEU A 259 0.14 10.44 12.16
CA LEU A 259 -1.03 9.96 11.42
C LEU A 259 -2.14 9.44 12.36
N PRO A 260 -1.85 8.62 13.40
CA PRO A 260 -2.86 8.27 14.40
C PRO A 260 -3.49 9.48 15.08
N TYR A 261 -2.67 10.47 15.46
CA TYR A 261 -3.15 11.68 16.13
C TYR A 261 -4.11 12.47 15.23
N LEU A 262 -3.71 12.71 13.98
CA LEU A 262 -4.52 13.42 12.99
C LEU A 262 -5.85 12.71 12.69
N ILE A 263 -5.83 11.38 12.49
CA ILE A 263 -7.06 10.60 12.23
C ILE A 263 -8.01 10.67 13.42
N ASN A 264 -7.50 10.44 14.64
CA ASN A 264 -8.32 10.49 15.85
C ASN A 264 -8.85 11.90 16.11
N ARG A 265 -8.03 12.93 15.91
CA ARG A 265 -8.43 14.34 16.07
C ARG A 265 -9.52 14.72 15.08
N ALA A 266 -9.36 14.35 13.82
CA ALA A 266 -10.37 14.57 12.78
C ALA A 266 -11.70 13.86 13.11
N GLN A 267 -11.64 12.67 13.72
CA GLN A 267 -12.83 11.97 14.20
C GLN A 267 -13.52 12.72 15.35
N CYS A 268 -12.76 13.21 16.34
CA CYS A 268 -13.30 14.03 17.44
C CYS A 268 -14.01 15.30 16.92
N LEU A 269 -13.43 15.95 15.92
CA LEU A 269 -13.97 17.15 15.27
C LEU A 269 -15.02 16.85 14.17
N LYS A 270 -15.32 15.57 13.91
CA LYS A 270 -16.28 15.11 12.89
C LYS A 270 -15.93 15.55 11.45
N VAL A 271 -14.64 15.64 11.13
CA VAL A 271 -14.15 15.93 9.76
C VAL A 271 -14.22 14.66 8.92
N SER A 272 -15.41 14.36 8.41
CA SER A 272 -15.71 13.09 7.73
C SER A 272 -14.90 12.81 6.45
N THR A 273 -14.34 13.85 5.83
CA THR A 273 -13.52 13.77 4.60
C THR A 273 -12.03 13.58 4.86
N PHE A 274 -11.59 13.71 6.10
CA PHE A 274 -10.18 13.55 6.48
C PHE A 274 -9.62 12.15 6.24
N PRO A 275 -10.28 11.05 6.68
CA PRO A 275 -9.69 9.71 6.67
C PRO A 275 -9.68 9.07 5.27
N PHE A 276 -9.63 9.85 4.19
CA PHE A 276 -9.50 9.37 2.83
C PHE A 276 -8.15 9.84 2.27
N LEU A 277 -7.07 9.25 2.80
CA LEU A 277 -5.69 9.65 2.52
C LEU A 277 -5.02 8.79 1.42
N GLY A 278 -5.57 7.61 1.12
CA GLY A 278 -5.11 6.74 0.02
C GLY A 278 -5.54 7.24 -1.36
N ARG A 279 -5.15 6.48 -2.40
CA ARG A 279 -5.53 6.73 -3.80
C ARG A 279 -6.90 6.15 -4.18
N ILE A 280 -7.49 5.25 -3.38
CA ILE A 280 -8.83 4.71 -3.64
C ILE A 280 -9.90 5.61 -3.00
N ARG A 281 -10.79 6.19 -3.82
CA ARG A 281 -11.73 7.25 -3.39
C ARG A 281 -12.67 6.81 -2.26
N SER A 282 -13.12 5.56 -2.29
CA SER A 282 -14.09 5.01 -1.34
C SER A 282 -13.46 4.35 -0.11
N MET A 283 -12.12 4.26 -0.04
CA MET A 283 -11.43 3.54 1.03
C MET A 283 -10.99 4.49 2.14
N LYS A 284 -11.49 4.25 3.36
CA LYS A 284 -11.03 4.97 4.54
C LYS A 284 -9.69 4.43 5.03
N SER A 285 -8.81 5.31 5.46
CA SER A 285 -7.63 5.03 6.27
C SER A 285 -8.07 4.72 7.70
N VAL A 286 -7.70 3.54 8.18
CA VAL A 286 -8.06 2.98 9.48
C VAL A 286 -6.79 2.58 10.20
N ILE A 287 -6.71 2.92 11.49
CA ILE A 287 -5.61 2.53 12.36
C ILE A 287 -5.81 1.09 12.81
N ARG A 288 -4.78 0.27 12.70
CA ARG A 288 -4.73 -1.10 13.22
C ARG A 288 -3.47 -1.27 14.05
N ASP A 289 -3.60 -1.89 15.21
CA ASP A 289 -2.44 -2.27 16.00
C ASP A 289 -1.79 -3.52 15.38
N SER A 290 -0.47 -3.52 15.32
CA SER A 290 0.36 -4.63 14.84
C SER A 290 1.49 -4.87 15.83
N SER A 291 1.82 -6.13 16.05
CA SER A 291 2.95 -6.51 16.90
C SER A 291 3.93 -7.32 16.08
N PHE A 292 5.20 -6.96 16.18
CA PHE A 292 6.30 -7.70 15.57
C PHE A 292 7.22 -8.22 16.66
N GLN A 293 7.61 -9.48 16.56
CA GLN A 293 8.53 -10.10 17.51
C GLN A 293 9.55 -10.97 16.77
N SER A 294 10.83 -10.67 16.97
CA SER A 294 11.92 -11.53 16.52
C SER A 294 13.05 -11.56 17.56
N LYS A 295 13.89 -12.61 17.52
CA LYS A 295 15.05 -12.71 18.42
C LYS A 295 16.06 -11.57 18.18
N GLN A 296 16.18 -11.09 16.95
CA GLN A 296 17.14 -10.07 16.55
C GLN A 296 16.63 -8.65 16.85
N MET A 297 15.34 -8.38 16.69
CA MET A 297 14.77 -7.02 16.73
C MET A 297 13.91 -6.77 17.99
N GLY A 298 13.73 -7.78 18.83
CA GLY A 298 12.89 -7.71 20.03
C GLY A 298 11.41 -7.74 19.71
N ARG A 299 10.58 -7.39 20.71
CA ARG A 299 9.14 -7.19 20.57
C ARG A 299 8.84 -5.71 20.42
N ARG A 300 8.03 -5.35 19.42
CA ARG A 300 7.56 -3.99 19.17
C ARG A 300 6.08 -3.97 18.88
N GLU A 301 5.42 -2.94 19.35
CA GLU A 301 4.01 -2.65 19.07
C GLU A 301 3.98 -1.39 18.22
N ASN A 302 3.40 -1.50 17.02
CA ASN A 302 3.35 -0.44 16.03
C ASN A 302 1.90 -0.27 15.57
N LYS A 303 1.57 0.93 15.11
CA LYS A 303 0.31 1.20 14.44
C LYS A 303 0.53 1.15 12.93
N VAL A 304 -0.40 0.51 12.23
CA VAL A 304 -0.44 0.44 10.77
C VAL A 304 -1.69 1.15 10.29
N ILE A 305 -1.51 2.05 9.34
CA ILE A 305 -2.61 2.80 8.73
C ILE A 305 -2.62 2.48 7.24
N ASN A 306 -3.76 2.11 6.68
CA ASN A 306 -3.83 1.86 5.25
C ASN A 306 -3.89 3.17 4.45
N THR A 307 -2.96 3.32 3.51
CA THR A 307 -2.89 4.40 2.53
C THR A 307 -2.76 3.80 1.14
N GLU A 308 -3.81 3.13 0.67
CA GLU A 308 -3.80 2.35 -0.58
C GLU A 308 -3.13 3.12 -1.73
N GLY A 309 -2.10 2.52 -2.34
CA GLY A 309 -1.34 3.12 -3.44
C GLY A 309 -0.30 4.16 -3.06
N ARG A 310 -0.05 4.39 -1.77
CA ARG A 310 1.05 5.21 -1.24
C ARG A 310 1.89 4.38 -0.28
N VAL A 311 3.20 4.53 -0.36
CA VAL A 311 4.15 3.87 0.55
C VAL A 311 4.39 4.78 1.75
N GLN A 312 4.30 4.23 2.95
CA GLN A 312 4.73 4.93 4.17
C GLN A 312 6.16 4.52 4.51
N PHE A 313 7.02 5.50 4.70
CA PHE A 313 8.43 5.32 5.03
C PHE A 313 8.77 6.13 6.28
N ASP A 314 8.56 5.55 7.46
CA ASP A 314 8.84 6.19 8.74
C ASP A 314 10.32 6.03 9.11
N LEU A 315 11.04 7.15 9.21
CA LEU A 315 12.48 7.13 9.46
C LEU A 315 12.83 6.54 10.83
N LEU A 316 11.95 6.68 11.83
CA LEU A 316 12.19 6.08 13.14
C LEU A 316 12.21 4.54 13.05
N GLN A 317 11.28 3.95 12.29
CA GLN A 317 11.25 2.49 12.12
C GLN A 317 12.50 1.99 11.40
N VAL A 318 12.94 2.69 10.35
CA VAL A 318 14.15 2.34 9.59
C VAL A 318 15.40 2.35 10.47
N LEU A 319 15.53 3.36 11.34
CA LEU A 319 16.64 3.44 12.30
C LEU A 319 16.58 2.29 13.31
N LEU A 320 15.39 2.01 13.84
CA LEU A 320 15.21 0.93 14.82
C LEU A 320 15.41 -0.46 14.19
N ASP A 321 15.15 -0.66 12.91
CA ASP A 321 15.23 -1.96 12.24
C ASP A 321 16.66 -2.44 11.93
N GLY A 322 17.67 -1.68 12.37
CA GLY A 322 19.06 -2.16 12.44
C GLY A 322 19.99 -1.59 11.37
N HIS A 323 19.55 -0.57 10.61
CA HIS A 323 20.46 0.17 9.75
C HIS A 323 21.48 1.01 10.55
N CYS A 324 21.11 1.44 11.76
CA CYS A 324 21.99 2.16 12.68
C CYS A 324 21.69 1.75 14.13
N THR A 325 22.70 1.31 14.90
CA THR A 325 22.57 1.19 16.37
C THR A 325 23.04 2.49 17.02
N VAL A 326 22.11 3.30 17.51
CA VAL A 326 22.41 4.56 18.21
C VAL A 326 21.97 4.52 19.66
N ILE A 327 22.63 5.32 20.51
CA ILE A 327 22.34 5.42 21.95
C ILE A 327 20.98 6.09 22.18
N ASN A 328 20.57 7.00 21.31
CA ASN A 328 19.31 7.73 21.40
C ASN A 328 18.66 7.88 20.01
N TYR A 329 17.37 7.57 19.92
CA TYR A 329 16.54 7.69 18.70
C TYR A 329 15.55 8.87 18.84
N CYS A 330 15.86 9.88 19.65
CA CYS A 330 15.08 11.12 19.66
C CYS A 330 15.53 12.02 18.51
N PHE A 331 14.57 12.53 17.73
CA PHE A 331 14.82 13.68 16.88
C PHE A 331 14.98 14.91 17.77
N VAL A 332 16.13 15.58 17.69
CA VAL A 332 16.39 16.80 18.47
C VAL A 332 16.19 17.99 17.53
N ASN A 333 15.10 18.74 17.74
CA ASN A 333 14.95 20.07 17.17
C ASN A 333 16.03 20.97 17.78
N GLY A 334 17.17 21.05 17.11
CA GLY A 334 18.29 21.85 17.57
C GLY A 334 17.87 23.32 17.66
N LYS A 335 17.76 23.86 18.88
CA LYS A 335 18.02 25.28 19.05
C LYS A 335 19.51 25.48 18.76
N PRO A 336 19.91 26.31 17.80
CA PRO A 336 21.29 26.75 17.75
C PRO A 336 21.58 27.44 19.10
N PHE A 337 22.65 27.02 19.76
CA PHE A 337 23.15 27.67 20.97
C PHE A 337 23.48 29.14 20.71
#